data_AF-Q8DSB0-F1
#
_entry.id   AF-Q8DSB0-F1
#
_cell.length_a   1.000
_cell.length_b   1.000
_cell.length_c   1.000
_cell.angle_alpha   90.00
_cell.angle_beta   90.00
_cell.angle_gamma   90.00
#
_symmetry.space_group_name_H-M   'P 1'
#
loop_
_entity.id
_entity.type
_entity.pdbx_description
1 polymer ?
#
loop_
_entity_poly.entity_id
_entity_poly.type
_entity_poly.pdbx_seq_one_letter_code
_entity_poly.pdbx_strand_id
1 'polypeptide(L)'
;MLDSFKSALQQFAASIRFKFKSLRSYKYVPQIDSRDCGVAALASIAKYYGSDYSLAHLRELAKTSKEGTTALGIVEAAKKMKFETRAIKADMSLFDVEDIPYPFIVHIVKDGKLQHYYVVYGQEKEKVIIGDPDPTVKIATPVQIAICRRMDRCCYFSGT
;
A
#
# COMPACT_ATOMS: atom_id res chain seq x y z
N MET A 1 22.04 8.09 -5.99
CA MET A 1 21.09 7.45 -5.04
C MET A 1 19.64 7.58 -5.53
N LEU A 2 19.20 8.78 -5.95
CA LEU A 2 17.92 9.00 -6.65
C LEU A 2 17.80 8.29 -8.01
N ASP A 3 18.88 8.12 -8.77
CA ASP A 3 18.83 7.49 -10.10
C ASP A 3 18.66 5.96 -10.05
N SER A 4 19.21 5.31 -9.02
CA SER A 4 18.97 3.88 -8.79
C SER A 4 17.54 3.63 -8.29
N PHE A 5 16.99 4.57 -7.51
CA PHE A 5 15.60 4.56 -7.08
C PHE A 5 14.64 4.70 -8.25
N LYS A 6 14.81 5.75 -9.08
CA LYS A 6 13.99 6.01 -10.27
C LYS A 6 14.07 4.89 -11.28
N SER A 7 15.28 4.41 -11.61
CA SER A 7 15.45 3.33 -12.60
C SER A 7 14.77 2.03 -12.17
N ALA A 8 14.81 1.72 -10.88
CA ALA A 8 14.26 0.46 -10.40
C ALA A 8 12.73 0.53 -10.17
N LEU A 9 12.19 1.72 -9.85
CA LEU A 9 10.75 1.99 -9.93
C LEU A 9 10.25 1.98 -11.38
N GLN A 10 11.00 2.54 -12.33
CA GLN A 10 10.66 2.55 -13.75
C GLN A 10 10.66 1.14 -14.36
N GLN A 11 11.64 0.29 -14.03
CA GLN A 11 11.66 -1.12 -14.45
C GLN A 11 10.44 -1.89 -13.92
N PHE A 12 10.03 -1.60 -12.68
CA PHE A 12 8.84 -2.20 -12.07
C PHE A 12 7.54 -1.65 -12.66
N ALA A 13 7.46 -0.35 -12.92
CA ALA A 13 6.30 0.28 -13.55
C ALA A 13 6.12 -0.18 -15.00
N ALA A 14 7.22 -0.40 -15.74
CA ALA A 14 7.20 -0.89 -17.11
C ALA A 14 6.59 -2.30 -17.24
N SER A 15 6.79 -3.19 -16.26
CA SER A 15 6.16 -4.52 -16.25
C SER A 15 4.65 -4.45 -15.93
N ILE A 16 4.21 -3.42 -15.20
CA ILE A 16 2.81 -3.18 -14.84
C ILE A 16 2.04 -2.47 -15.98
N ARG A 17 2.73 -1.64 -16.77
CA ARG A 17 2.16 -0.71 -17.77
C ARG A 17 1.31 -1.39 -18.85
N PHE A 18 1.55 -2.66 -19.17
CA PHE A 18 0.94 -3.30 -20.34
C PHE A 18 -0.47 -3.87 -20.12
N LYS A 19 -1.02 -3.91 -18.88
CA LYS A 19 -2.31 -4.61 -18.65
C LYS A 19 -3.48 -3.77 -18.13
N PHE A 20 -3.28 -2.56 -17.61
CA PHE A 20 -4.34 -1.90 -16.81
C PHE A 20 -4.48 -0.41 -17.08
N LYS A 21 -5.04 -0.08 -18.24
CA LYS A 21 -5.55 1.26 -18.58
C LYS A 21 -7.07 1.25 -18.46
N SER A 22 -7.60 0.93 -17.28
CA SER A 22 -9.03 0.92 -17.01
C SER A 22 -9.26 1.45 -15.60
N LEU A 23 -10.15 2.42 -15.48
CA LEU A 23 -10.68 3.01 -14.24
C LEU A 23 -11.25 1.90 -13.32
N ARG A 24 -10.40 1.15 -12.62
CA ARG A 24 -10.87 0.18 -11.63
C ARG A 24 -11.23 0.96 -10.37
N SER A 25 -12.47 0.79 -9.91
CA SER A 25 -12.95 1.37 -8.66
C SER A 25 -11.94 1.12 -7.53
N TYR A 26 -11.70 2.10 -6.66
CA TYR A 26 -10.86 1.93 -5.48
C TYR A 26 -11.37 0.75 -4.65
N LYS A 27 -10.64 -0.37 -4.64
CA LYS A 27 -11.05 -1.60 -3.97
C LYS A 27 -10.72 -1.49 -2.50
N TYR A 28 -11.73 -1.21 -1.69
CA TYR A 28 -11.59 -1.00 -0.27
C TYR A 28 -12.03 -2.22 0.54
N VAL A 29 -11.21 -2.62 1.51
CA VAL A 29 -11.54 -3.61 2.55
C VAL A 29 -11.32 -2.95 3.91
N PRO A 30 -12.36 -2.80 4.75
CA PRO A 30 -12.21 -2.21 6.08
C PRO A 30 -11.52 -3.19 7.05
N GLN A 31 -10.84 -2.65 8.06
CA GLN A 31 -10.39 -3.42 9.21
C GLN A 31 -11.58 -3.81 10.10
N ILE A 32 -11.54 -5.01 10.70
CA ILE A 32 -12.55 -5.46 11.66
C ILE A 32 -12.03 -5.23 13.09
N ASP A 33 -10.83 -5.70 13.37
CA ASP A 33 -10.12 -5.46 14.63
C ASP A 33 -9.14 -4.29 14.48
N SER A 34 -8.76 -3.66 15.60
CA SER A 34 -7.77 -2.58 15.63
C SER A 34 -6.40 -2.98 15.05
N ARG A 35 -6.05 -4.26 15.15
CA ARG A 35 -4.80 -4.86 14.66
C ARG A 35 -4.78 -5.19 13.16
N ASP A 36 -5.92 -5.07 12.47
CA ASP A 36 -6.06 -5.57 11.11
C ASP A 36 -5.65 -4.58 10.02
N CYS A 37 -5.29 -3.35 10.35
CA CYS A 37 -5.05 -2.31 9.35
C CYS A 37 -4.08 -2.76 8.24
N GLY A 38 -2.99 -3.47 8.59
CA GLY A 38 -2.03 -4.00 7.62
C GLY A 38 -2.62 -5.08 6.70
N VAL A 39 -3.36 -6.05 7.24
CA VAL A 39 -3.96 -7.14 6.44
C VAL A 39 -5.18 -6.67 5.65
N ALA A 40 -5.92 -5.67 6.12
CA ALA A 40 -7.01 -5.02 5.39
C ALA A 40 -6.48 -4.20 4.20
N ALA A 41 -5.34 -3.51 4.37
CA ALA A 41 -4.64 -2.87 3.27
C ALA A 41 -4.16 -3.90 2.23
N LEU A 42 -3.59 -5.03 2.67
CA LEU A 42 -3.20 -6.12 1.77
C LEU A 42 -4.38 -6.76 1.05
N ALA A 43 -5.52 -6.95 1.73
CA ALA A 43 -6.76 -7.44 1.12
C ALA A 43 -7.27 -6.49 0.04
N SER A 44 -7.19 -5.17 0.28
CA SER A 44 -7.55 -4.13 -0.69
C SER A 44 -6.68 -4.20 -1.95
N ILE A 45 -5.36 -4.39 -1.79
CA ILE A 45 -4.42 -4.63 -2.90
C ILE A 45 -4.80 -5.91 -3.67
N ALA A 46 -5.00 -7.02 -2.97
CA ALA A 46 -5.35 -8.29 -3.62
C ALA A 46 -6.65 -8.17 -4.44
N LYS A 47 -7.65 -7.50 -3.87
CA LYS A 47 -8.94 -7.25 -4.52
C LYS A 47 -8.81 -6.35 -5.74
N TYR A 48 -7.91 -5.37 -5.73
CA TYR A 48 -7.58 -4.54 -6.89
C TYR A 48 -7.07 -5.40 -8.06
N TYR A 49 -6.20 -6.36 -7.76
CA TYR A 49 -5.66 -7.30 -8.73
C TYR A 49 -6.60 -8.46 -9.09
N GLY A 50 -7.76 -8.57 -8.45
CA GLY A 50 -8.83 -9.52 -8.81
C GLY A 50 -8.93 -10.76 -7.91
N SER A 51 -8.19 -10.80 -6.81
CA SER A 51 -8.21 -11.90 -5.84
C SER A 51 -8.89 -11.49 -4.55
N ASP A 52 -9.78 -12.32 -4.01
CA ASP A 52 -10.44 -12.07 -2.72
C ASP A 52 -9.85 -13.00 -1.64
N TYR A 53 -9.52 -12.43 -0.49
CA TYR A 53 -8.90 -13.13 0.64
C TYR A 53 -9.57 -12.68 1.93
N SER A 54 -9.91 -13.63 2.80
CA SER A 54 -10.45 -13.30 4.12
C SER A 54 -9.37 -12.66 5.01
N LEU A 55 -9.77 -11.71 5.86
CA LEU A 55 -8.85 -11.12 6.84
C LEU A 55 -8.25 -12.17 7.77
N ALA A 56 -9.04 -13.19 8.16
CA ALA A 56 -8.57 -14.29 8.98
C ALA A 56 -7.39 -15.03 8.32
N HIS A 57 -7.50 -15.37 7.03
CA HIS A 57 -6.43 -16.03 6.30
C HIS A 57 -5.19 -15.13 6.17
N LEU A 58 -5.38 -13.84 5.87
CA LEU A 58 -4.27 -12.89 5.77
C LEU A 58 -3.54 -12.67 7.10
N ARG A 59 -4.25 -12.70 8.23
CA ARG A 59 -3.63 -12.65 9.56
C ARG A 59 -2.66 -13.81 9.78
N GLU A 60 -3.04 -15.01 9.36
CA GLU A 60 -2.17 -16.19 9.45
C GLU A 60 -0.96 -16.06 8.52
N LEU A 61 -1.17 -15.66 7.27
CA LEU A 61 -0.08 -15.50 6.30
C LEU A 61 0.95 -14.45 6.76
N ALA A 62 0.45 -13.33 7.29
CA ALA A 62 1.24 -12.17 7.72
C ALA A 62 1.76 -12.26 9.16
N LYS A 63 1.38 -13.31 9.90
CA LYS A 63 1.69 -13.51 11.32
C LYS A 63 1.27 -12.31 12.18
N THR A 64 0.06 -11.79 11.93
CA THR A 64 -0.50 -10.65 12.67
C THR A 64 -0.66 -10.99 14.15
N SER A 65 -0.02 -10.20 15.02
CA SER A 65 -0.08 -10.36 16.47
C SER A 65 -1.15 -9.45 17.09
N LYS A 66 -1.17 -9.29 18.42
CA LYS A 66 -2.07 -8.34 19.09
C LYS A 66 -1.70 -6.90 18.80
N GLU A 67 -0.41 -6.66 18.51
CA GLU A 67 0.19 -5.37 18.21
C GLU A 67 -0.02 -4.94 16.74
N GLY A 68 -0.53 -5.83 15.89
CA GLY A 68 -0.78 -5.57 14.48
C GLY A 68 0.08 -6.40 13.55
N THR A 69 0.28 -5.87 12.34
CA THR A 69 1.06 -6.53 11.29
C THR A 69 2.30 -5.70 10.99
N THR A 70 3.46 -6.33 10.91
CA THR A 70 4.71 -5.64 10.54
C THR A 70 4.82 -5.48 9.03
N ALA A 71 5.65 -4.53 8.57
CA ALA A 71 5.88 -4.34 7.14
C ALA A 71 6.51 -5.59 6.50
N LEU A 72 7.37 -6.30 7.23
CA LEU A 72 7.91 -7.59 6.79
C LEU A 72 6.80 -8.64 6.68
N GLY A 73 5.88 -8.70 7.65
CA GLY A 73 4.73 -9.62 7.61
C GLY A 73 3.85 -9.40 6.38
N ILE A 74 3.59 -8.15 6.00
CA ILE A 74 2.88 -7.82 4.74
C ILE A 74 3.63 -8.36 3.53
N VAL A 75 4.94 -8.12 3.45
CA VAL A 75 5.77 -8.58 2.33
C VAL A 75 5.79 -10.12 2.25
N GLU A 76 5.96 -10.82 3.38
CA GLU A 76 5.95 -12.28 3.43
C GLU A 76 4.59 -12.86 3.04
N ALA A 77 3.49 -12.25 3.50
CA ALA A 77 2.14 -12.68 3.12
C ALA A 77 1.90 -12.49 1.63
N ALA A 78 2.23 -11.32 1.09
CA ALA A 78 2.07 -11.03 -0.33
C ALA A 78 2.87 -11.97 -1.23
N LYS A 79 4.11 -12.34 -0.84
CA LYS A 79 4.90 -13.37 -1.54
C LYS A 79 4.20 -14.73 -1.53
N LYS A 80 3.62 -15.16 -0.40
CA LYS A 80 2.84 -16.40 -0.33
C LYS A 80 1.58 -16.35 -1.20
N MET A 81 1.01 -15.16 -1.37
CA MET A 81 -0.09 -14.87 -2.30
C MET A 81 0.37 -14.73 -3.76
N LYS A 82 1.64 -15.01 -4.06
CA LYS A 82 2.29 -14.93 -5.40
C LYS A 82 2.43 -13.52 -5.97
N PHE A 83 2.31 -12.48 -5.14
CA PHE A 83 2.72 -11.15 -5.54
C PHE A 83 4.24 -11.04 -5.58
N GLU A 84 4.74 -10.39 -6.60
CA GLU A 84 6.04 -9.74 -6.53
C GLU A 84 5.91 -8.48 -5.70
N THR A 85 6.83 -8.29 -4.76
CA THR A 85 6.79 -7.18 -3.81
C THR A 85 8.06 -6.38 -3.84
N ARG A 86 7.96 -5.05 -3.76
CA ARG A 86 9.11 -4.17 -3.61
C ARG A 86 8.89 -3.20 -2.47
N ALA A 87 9.56 -3.43 -1.33
CA ALA A 87 9.57 -2.52 -0.20
C ALA A 87 10.72 -1.51 -0.32
N ILE A 88 10.41 -0.23 -0.18
CA ILE A 88 11.38 0.87 -0.24
C ILE A 88 11.15 1.85 0.90
N LYS A 89 12.23 2.53 1.32
CA LYS A 89 12.11 3.73 2.14
C LYS A 89 11.82 4.90 1.19
N ALA A 90 10.85 5.73 1.54
CA ALA A 90 10.39 6.83 0.70
C ALA A 90 10.17 8.09 1.54
N ASP A 91 10.28 9.25 0.90
CA ASP A 91 9.96 10.56 1.46
C ASP A 91 9.02 11.34 0.51
N MET A 92 8.95 12.66 0.64
CA MET A 92 8.09 13.50 -0.22
C MET A 92 8.37 13.35 -1.72
N SER A 93 9.62 13.05 -2.09
CA SER A 93 10.05 12.88 -3.48
C SER A 93 9.43 11.67 -4.18
N LEU A 94 8.78 10.78 -3.41
CA LEU A 94 8.07 9.63 -3.95
C LEU A 94 7.08 10.04 -5.04
N PHE A 95 6.33 11.12 -4.78
CA PHE A 95 5.22 11.61 -5.59
C PHE A 95 5.66 12.50 -6.77
N ASP A 96 6.95 12.88 -6.81
CA ASP A 96 7.55 13.63 -7.93
C ASP A 96 7.99 12.70 -9.08
N VAL A 97 7.81 11.38 -8.92
CA VAL A 97 8.12 10.39 -9.97
C VAL A 97 6.97 10.35 -10.98
N GLU A 98 7.24 10.65 -12.24
CA GLU A 98 6.19 10.77 -13.29
C GLU A 98 5.37 9.48 -13.49
N ASP A 99 5.98 8.31 -13.28
CA ASP A 99 5.40 6.99 -13.56
C ASP A 99 5.29 6.10 -12.31
N ILE A 100 4.80 6.66 -11.20
CA ILE A 100 4.57 5.88 -9.98
C ILE A 100 3.52 4.79 -10.25
N PRO A 101 3.84 3.51 -9.94
CA PRO A 101 2.86 2.45 -10.07
C PRO A 101 1.88 2.49 -8.88
N TYR A 102 0.59 2.47 -9.19
CA TYR A 102 -0.49 2.36 -8.21
C TYR A 102 -1.29 1.05 -8.41
N PRO A 103 -1.92 0.52 -7.35
CA PRO A 103 -1.85 0.95 -5.96
C PRO A 103 -0.64 0.36 -5.22
N PHE A 104 -0.27 0.99 -4.11
CA PHE A 104 0.78 0.50 -3.20
C PHE A 104 0.41 0.73 -1.74
N ILE A 105 1.06 0.03 -0.82
CA ILE A 105 0.83 0.21 0.62
C ILE A 105 1.88 1.17 1.18
N VAL A 106 1.46 2.13 1.98
CA VAL A 106 2.35 2.97 2.80
C VAL A 106 2.21 2.58 4.27
N HIS A 107 3.34 2.55 4.95
CA HIS A 107 3.42 2.44 6.39
C HIS A 107 3.64 3.84 6.96
N ILE A 108 2.74 4.26 7.85
CA ILE A 108 2.78 5.56 8.49
C ILE A 108 2.84 5.43 10.02
N VAL A 109 3.54 6.36 10.65
CA VAL A 109 3.61 6.49 12.11
C VAL A 109 2.74 7.67 12.53
N LYS A 110 1.61 7.39 13.18
CA LYS A 110 0.75 8.41 13.79
C LYS A 110 1.28 8.73 15.20
N ASP A 111 1.43 10.03 15.48
CA ASP A 111 1.83 10.58 16.79
C ASP A 111 3.07 9.93 17.42
N GLY A 112 4.01 9.49 16.57
CA GLY A 112 5.28 8.89 16.96
C GLY A 112 5.19 7.49 17.57
N LYS A 113 3.99 6.89 17.66
CA LYS A 113 3.78 5.63 18.40
C LYS A 113 2.90 4.62 17.66
N LEU A 114 1.86 5.08 16.96
CA LEU A 114 0.87 4.19 16.37
C LEU A 114 1.26 3.84 14.93
N GLN A 115 1.57 2.57 14.71
CA GLN A 115 1.84 2.02 13.39
C GLN A 115 0.52 1.83 12.64
N HIS A 116 0.43 2.36 11.42
CA HIS A 116 -0.78 2.26 10.61
C HIS A 116 -0.43 2.11 9.13
N TYR A 117 -1.36 1.59 8.34
CA TYR A 117 -1.16 1.35 6.91
C TYR A 117 -2.26 1.99 6.09
N TYR A 118 -1.89 2.61 4.96
CA TYR A 118 -2.81 3.05 3.94
C TYR A 118 -2.52 2.35 2.62
N VAL A 119 -3.56 2.17 1.80
CA VAL A 119 -3.39 1.93 0.38
C VAL A 119 -3.39 3.27 -0.34
N VAL A 120 -2.39 3.54 -1.18
CA VAL A 120 -2.36 4.71 -2.05
C VAL A 120 -2.82 4.28 -3.44
N TYR A 121 -3.89 4.92 -3.94
CA TYR A 121 -4.48 4.59 -5.24
C TYR A 121 -4.08 5.56 -6.36
N GLY A 122 -3.62 6.76 -6.01
CA GLY A 122 -3.28 7.77 -7.00
C GLY A 122 -2.91 9.10 -6.36
N GLN A 123 -2.57 10.05 -7.21
CA GLN A 123 -2.36 11.45 -6.83
C GLN A 123 -3.08 12.38 -7.80
N GLU A 124 -3.57 13.48 -7.27
CA GLU A 124 -4.20 14.57 -8.03
C GLU A 124 -3.65 15.90 -7.50
N LYS A 125 -2.78 16.55 -8.28
CA LYS A 125 -2.05 17.75 -7.86
C LYS A 125 -1.31 17.47 -6.54
N GLU A 126 -1.60 18.25 -5.49
CA GLU A 126 -1.01 18.11 -4.15
C GLU A 126 -1.80 17.18 -3.23
N LYS A 127 -2.80 16.45 -3.75
CA LYS A 127 -3.62 15.51 -2.98
C LYS A 127 -3.29 14.08 -3.36
N VAL A 128 -3.38 13.19 -2.38
CA VAL A 128 -3.15 11.75 -2.56
C VAL A 128 -4.45 11.02 -2.28
N ILE A 129 -4.87 10.13 -3.18
CA ILE A 129 -6.05 9.29 -2.98
C ILE A 129 -5.61 8.08 -2.16
N ILE A 130 -6.15 7.94 -0.96
CA ILE A 130 -5.82 6.85 -0.04
C ILE A 130 -7.06 6.02 0.31
N GLY A 131 -6.84 4.76 0.64
CA GLY A 131 -7.75 3.93 1.43
C GLY A 131 -7.17 3.72 2.82
N ASP A 132 -7.82 4.32 3.81
CA ASP A 132 -7.59 4.06 5.22
C ASP A 132 -8.45 2.88 5.67
N PRO A 133 -7.87 1.75 6.10
CA PRO A 133 -8.61 0.60 6.62
C PRO A 133 -9.61 0.95 7.73
N ASP A 134 -9.43 2.08 8.44
CA ASP A 134 -10.41 2.59 9.39
C ASP A 134 -11.78 2.81 8.70
N PRO A 135 -12.84 2.09 9.12
CA PRO A 135 -14.15 2.18 8.50
C PRO A 135 -14.82 3.55 8.68
N THR A 136 -14.32 4.42 9.54
CA THR A 136 -14.79 5.81 9.69
C THR A 136 -14.18 6.75 8.66
N VAL A 137 -13.00 6.40 8.10
CA VAL A 137 -12.27 7.23 7.13
C VAL A 137 -12.47 6.71 5.70
N LYS A 138 -12.30 5.41 5.47
CA LYS A 138 -12.47 4.76 4.16
C LYS A 138 -11.56 5.37 3.07
N ILE A 139 -12.15 5.84 1.96
CA ILE A 139 -11.41 6.52 0.90
C ILE A 139 -11.34 8.01 1.23
N ALA A 140 -10.13 8.55 1.26
CA ALA A 140 -9.88 9.97 1.55
C ALA A 140 -8.87 10.58 0.57
N THR A 141 -8.88 11.90 0.46
CA THR A 141 -7.96 12.66 -0.40
C THR A 141 -7.18 13.72 0.37
N PRO A 142 -6.34 13.34 1.34
CA PRO A 142 -5.52 14.27 2.10
C PRO A 142 -4.48 14.98 1.23
N VAL A 143 -3.97 16.11 1.73
CA VAL A 143 -2.82 16.80 1.15
C VAL A 143 -1.58 15.92 1.33
N GLN A 144 -0.77 15.78 0.28
CA GLN A 144 0.41 14.93 0.19
C GLN A 144 1.37 15.10 1.39
N ILE A 145 1.64 16.36 1.76
CA ILE A 145 2.49 16.69 2.91
C ILE A 145 2.04 16.00 4.21
N ALA A 146 0.73 15.85 4.43
CA ALA A 146 0.20 15.21 5.63
C ALA A 146 0.54 13.71 5.69
N ILE A 147 0.63 13.04 4.55
CA ILE A 147 1.02 11.64 4.44
C ILE A 147 2.53 11.51 4.55
N CYS A 148 3.27 12.27 3.75
CA CYS A 148 4.73 12.15 3.66
C CYS A 148 5.44 12.44 4.98
N ARG A 149 4.95 13.40 5.79
CA ARG A 149 5.53 13.70 7.11
C ARG A 149 5.46 12.54 8.10
N ARG A 150 4.58 11.57 7.86
CA ARG A 150 4.34 10.41 8.72
C ARG A 150 4.80 9.10 8.08
N MET A 151 5.18 9.12 6.80
CA MET A 151 5.55 7.94 6.05
C MET A 151 6.95 7.47 6.45
N ASP A 152 7.08 6.19 6.76
CA ASP A 152 8.38 5.55 6.97
C ASP A 152 8.79 4.73 5.73
N ARG A 153 7.87 3.91 5.20
CA ARG A 153 8.13 2.97 4.10
C ARG A 153 6.92 2.83 3.19
N CYS A 154 7.16 2.40 1.95
CA CYS A 154 6.11 1.95 1.06
C CYS A 154 6.46 0.61 0.41
N CYS A 155 5.44 -0.13 -0.01
CA CYS A 155 5.56 -1.44 -0.63
C CYS A 155 4.69 -1.51 -1.88
N TYR A 156 5.31 -1.79 -3.01
CA TYR A 156 4.65 -2.00 -4.30
C TYR A 156 4.40 -3.48 -4.55
N PHE A 157 3.34 -3.75 -5.32
CA PHE A 157 2.88 -5.09 -5.65
C PHE A 157 2.68 -5.21 -7.16
N SER A 158 3.14 -6.32 -7.74
CA SER A 158 2.89 -6.70 -9.14
C SER A 158 2.65 -8.20 -9.26
N GLY A 159 1.99 -8.60 -10.34
CA GLY A 159 1.67 -10.02 -10.62
C GLY A 159 0.48 -10.55 -9.81
N THR A 160 -0.13 -11.63 -10.31
CA THR A 160 -1.08 -12.55 -9.65
C THR A 160 -1.04 -13.88 -10.37
#